data_AF-A0A960JZK6-F1
#
_entry.id   AF-A0A960JZK6-F1
#
_cell.length_a   1.000
_cell.length_b   1.000
_cell.length_c   1.000
_cell.angle_alpha   90.00
_cell.angle_beta   90.00
_cell.angle_gamma   90.00
#
_symmetry.space_group_name_H-M   'P 1'
#
loop_
_entity.id
_entity.type
_entity.pdbx_description
1 polymer ?
#
loop_
_entity_poly.entity_id
_entity_poly.type
_entity_poly.pdbx_seq_one_letter_code
_entity_poly.pdbx_strand_id
1 'polypeptide(L)'
;MNSKLVMVSGPQEGRSFELGTETFRIGRQDGNDLQILEALVSRRHCELRLVEGRHEVHDLESSHGTFVNTLPVARRRLAHGDFLQVGSVGMLFLADAPEENLPRGREDSLIARTTLERRPEEIDRLLRGGGSAASVPELRLLLSIAAALEMHGEAAPLAQRLLELLFDALPAERGAALLTSPAGTDPVIVARSGEGKTEPSRTVITRVTEEGSALLWDEVAQDPALAGAESLRGVSVRSLLALPMSGRRQLHGLLYFESDTVGAFTEPHLELAAAAAGIAGLALDTARAFEGLRAENRRLSAAGEEHGLVGQSPALERLLSFISRVAPVASTVLLRGESGTGKELAARALHRGSPRADGPFVAVNCACLSETLLESELFGHERGAFTGAVATKIGKLEAAHGGTLFLDEVGEIPPSIQVKLLRVLQEREFERLGARKPTKVDVRLITATNR
;
A
#
# COMPACT_ATOMS: atom_id res chain seq x y z
N MET A 1 6.21 -33.60 45.28
CA MET A 1 6.06 -32.84 44.04
C MET A 1 6.42 -31.40 44.38
N ASN A 2 7.66 -30.99 44.17
CA ASN A 2 8.12 -29.63 44.39
C ASN A 2 7.82 -28.80 43.14
N SER A 3 6.56 -28.36 42.99
CA SER A 3 6.23 -27.33 42.01
C SER A 3 6.58 -25.96 42.55
N LYS A 4 7.02 -25.04 41.70
CA LYS A 4 7.30 -23.65 42.09
C LYS A 4 6.86 -22.66 41.02
N LEU A 5 6.54 -21.45 41.46
CA LEU A 5 6.43 -20.28 40.59
C LEU A 5 7.72 -19.47 40.67
N VAL A 6 8.26 -19.07 39.53
CA VAL A 6 9.39 -18.16 39.46
C VAL A 6 8.90 -16.85 38.88
N MET A 7 9.07 -15.75 39.61
CA MET A 7 8.76 -14.42 39.12
C MET A 7 9.74 -14.05 38.00
N VAL A 8 9.22 -13.84 36.80
CA VAL A 8 10.02 -13.52 35.61
C VAL A 8 9.86 -12.07 35.17
N SER A 9 8.84 -11.36 35.67
CA SER A 9 8.73 -9.90 35.55
C SER A 9 7.96 -9.29 36.71
N GLY A 10 8.26 -8.03 37.08
CA GLY A 10 7.58 -7.28 38.15
C GLY A 10 8.44 -7.03 39.41
N PRO A 11 7.88 -6.44 40.48
CA PRO A 11 8.64 -5.93 41.64
C PRO A 11 9.36 -7.00 42.47
N GLN A 12 9.08 -8.28 42.23
CA GLN A 12 9.71 -9.42 42.91
C GLN A 12 10.40 -10.38 41.92
N GLU A 13 10.83 -9.87 40.75
CA GLU A 13 11.57 -10.61 39.72
C GLU A 13 12.76 -11.40 40.29
N GLY A 14 12.94 -12.64 39.79
CA GLY A 14 13.98 -13.57 40.22
C GLY A 14 13.66 -14.35 41.49
N ARG A 15 12.58 -14.02 42.22
CA ARG A 15 12.15 -14.80 43.39
C ARG A 15 11.36 -16.04 42.97
N SER A 16 11.64 -17.16 43.65
CA SER A 16 10.88 -18.40 43.51
C SER A 16 9.99 -18.64 44.73
N PHE A 17 8.78 -19.11 44.49
CA PHE A 17 7.77 -19.45 45.49
C PHE A 17 7.39 -20.92 45.35
N GLU A 18 7.58 -21.70 46.40
CA GLU A 18 7.21 -23.11 46.40
C GLU A 18 5.68 -23.25 46.50
N LEU A 19 5.11 -24.06 45.61
CA LEU A 19 3.70 -24.38 45.62
C LEU A 19 3.50 -25.59 46.55
N GLY A 20 2.84 -25.34 47.67
CA GLY A 20 2.49 -26.37 48.65
C GLY A 20 1.39 -27.32 48.17
N THR A 21 0.95 -28.22 49.05
CA THR A 21 -0.09 -29.23 48.76
C THR A 21 -1.52 -28.69 48.79
N GLU A 22 -1.72 -27.40 49.10
CA GLU A 22 -3.04 -26.75 49.22
C GLU A 22 -3.27 -25.70 48.12
N THR A 23 -4.00 -24.63 48.45
CA THR A 23 -4.32 -23.51 47.55
C THR A 23 -3.30 -22.39 47.75
N PHE A 24 -2.61 -21.98 46.68
CA PHE A 24 -1.66 -20.88 46.69
C PHE A 24 -2.31 -19.62 46.08
N ARG A 25 -2.50 -18.57 46.87
CA ARG A 25 -3.25 -17.36 46.50
C ARG A 25 -2.32 -16.24 46.05
N ILE A 26 -2.73 -15.55 44.99
CA ILE A 26 -2.02 -14.42 44.40
C ILE A 26 -2.94 -13.19 44.40
N GLY A 27 -2.40 -12.05 44.82
CA GLY A 27 -3.09 -10.77 44.68
C GLY A 27 -2.47 -9.66 45.51
N ARG A 28 -3.11 -8.49 45.52
CA ARG A 28 -2.56 -7.27 46.15
C ARG A 28 -2.78 -7.15 47.65
N GLN A 29 -3.80 -7.82 48.20
CA GLN A 29 -4.09 -7.69 49.63
C GLN A 29 -3.04 -8.39 50.50
N ASP A 30 -2.88 -7.90 51.72
CA ASP A 30 -2.12 -8.59 52.76
C ASP A 30 -2.86 -9.88 53.16
N GLY A 31 -2.13 -11.00 53.23
CA GLY A 31 -2.68 -12.34 53.49
C GLY A 31 -2.85 -13.27 52.27
N ASN A 32 -2.40 -12.87 51.08
CA ASN A 32 -2.15 -13.82 49.98
C ASN A 32 -0.76 -14.44 50.12
N ASP A 33 -0.61 -15.69 49.67
CA ASP A 33 0.69 -16.39 49.68
C ASP A 33 1.74 -15.68 48.82
N LEU A 34 1.30 -15.06 47.72
CA LEU A 34 2.08 -14.12 46.93
C LEU A 34 1.38 -12.75 46.89
N GLN A 35 1.94 -11.81 47.64
CA GLN A 35 1.48 -10.41 47.65
C GLN A 35 2.17 -9.59 46.56
N ILE A 36 1.38 -9.06 45.62
CA ILE A 36 1.86 -8.21 44.51
C ILE A 36 1.25 -6.80 44.65
N LEU A 37 2.07 -5.81 45.00
CA LEU A 37 1.64 -4.43 45.28
C LEU A 37 1.49 -3.58 44.00
N GLU A 38 0.83 -4.11 42.97
CA GLU A 38 0.60 -3.40 41.70
C GLU A 38 -0.87 -3.02 41.51
N ALA A 39 -1.11 -1.83 40.94
CA ALA A 39 -2.46 -1.29 40.78
C ALA A 39 -3.37 -2.16 39.90
N LEU A 40 -2.80 -2.83 38.89
CA LEU A 40 -3.52 -3.73 37.99
C LEU A 40 -3.86 -5.09 38.63
N VAL A 41 -3.29 -5.39 39.79
CA VAL A 41 -3.55 -6.63 40.51
C VAL A 41 -4.68 -6.44 41.53
N SER A 42 -5.78 -7.17 41.31
CA SER A 42 -6.89 -7.28 42.26
C SER A 42 -6.45 -7.72 43.65
N ARG A 43 -7.21 -7.34 44.68
CA ARG A 43 -6.95 -7.72 46.08
C ARG A 43 -6.78 -9.24 46.24
N ARG A 44 -7.70 -9.99 45.64
CA ARG A 44 -7.59 -11.44 45.38
C ARG A 44 -7.69 -11.58 43.87
N HIS A 45 -6.61 -11.99 43.22
CA HIS A 45 -6.54 -12.00 41.76
C HIS A 45 -6.80 -13.40 41.22
N CYS A 46 -5.95 -14.35 41.62
CA CYS A 46 -6.12 -15.75 41.25
C CYS A 46 -5.57 -16.66 42.33
N GLU A 47 -5.82 -17.95 42.19
CA GLU A 47 -5.25 -18.98 43.05
C GLU A 47 -4.89 -20.22 42.26
N LEU A 48 -3.84 -20.91 42.72
CA LEU A 48 -3.43 -22.20 42.20
C LEU A 48 -3.88 -23.30 43.14
N ARG A 49 -4.61 -24.28 42.63
CA ARG A 49 -5.07 -25.44 43.38
C ARG A 49 -4.45 -26.71 42.84
N LEU A 50 -4.00 -27.59 43.73
CA LEU A 50 -3.59 -28.94 43.35
C LEU A 50 -4.83 -29.84 43.22
N VAL A 51 -5.19 -30.22 41.99
CA VAL A 51 -6.34 -31.07 41.67
C VAL A 51 -5.84 -32.30 40.91
N GLU A 52 -6.11 -33.51 41.43
CA GLU A 52 -5.68 -34.78 40.81
C GLU A 52 -4.16 -34.85 40.51
N GLY A 53 -3.34 -34.23 41.36
CA GLY A 53 -1.88 -34.21 41.20
C GLY A 53 -1.36 -33.21 40.14
N ARG A 54 -2.21 -32.30 39.64
CA ARG A 54 -1.82 -31.22 38.74
C ARG A 54 -2.25 -29.87 39.29
N HIS A 55 -1.43 -28.85 39.09
CA HIS A 55 -1.79 -27.49 39.49
C HIS A 55 -2.74 -26.89 38.47
N GLU A 56 -3.76 -26.22 38.97
CA GLU A 56 -4.75 -25.53 38.17
C GLU A 56 -4.88 -24.10 38.67
N VAL A 57 -4.77 -23.12 37.77
CA VAL A 57 -5.01 -21.72 38.10
C VAL A 57 -6.48 -21.37 37.92
N HIS A 58 -7.02 -20.64 38.87
CA HIS A 58 -8.41 -20.18 38.92
C HIS A 58 -8.39 -18.67 39.11
N ASP A 59 -8.96 -17.92 38.16
CA ASP A 59 -9.15 -16.48 38.30
C ASP A 59 -10.31 -16.23 39.28
N LEU A 60 -10.12 -15.28 40.20
CA LEU A 60 -11.10 -14.95 41.25
C LEU A 60 -11.94 -13.73 40.86
N GLU A 61 -12.43 -13.71 39.61
CA GLU A 61 -13.16 -12.59 39.00
C GLU A 61 -12.35 -11.30 39.08
N SER A 62 -11.09 -11.38 38.68
CA SER A 62 -10.17 -10.26 38.75
C SER A 62 -10.54 -9.16 37.75
N SER A 63 -10.30 -7.89 38.11
CA SER A 63 -10.67 -6.76 37.25
C SER A 63 -9.88 -6.68 35.93
N HIS A 64 -8.70 -7.31 35.85
CA HIS A 64 -7.82 -7.26 34.68
C HIS A 64 -7.52 -8.65 34.09
N GLY A 65 -8.14 -9.71 34.61
CA GLY A 65 -7.98 -11.08 34.14
C GLY A 65 -6.63 -11.71 34.50
N THR A 66 -6.67 -13.04 34.63
CA THR A 66 -5.48 -13.89 34.71
C THR A 66 -5.20 -14.51 33.35
N PHE A 67 -3.94 -14.51 32.92
CA PHE A 67 -3.55 -15.06 31.62
C PHE A 67 -2.55 -16.20 31.78
N VAL A 68 -2.69 -17.25 30.98
CA VAL A 68 -1.71 -18.35 30.88
C VAL A 68 -1.29 -18.49 29.43
N ASN A 69 -0.01 -18.30 29.15
CA ASN A 69 0.56 -18.24 27.80
C ASN A 69 -0.29 -17.29 26.93
N THR A 70 -0.44 -16.04 27.39
CA THR A 70 -1.21 -14.93 26.78
C THR A 70 -2.72 -15.11 26.65
N LEU A 71 -3.28 -16.28 26.98
CA LEU A 71 -4.72 -16.53 26.91
C LEU A 71 -5.40 -16.19 28.25
N PRO A 72 -6.49 -15.39 28.27
CA PRO A 72 -7.25 -15.16 29.50
C PRO A 72 -7.93 -16.46 29.95
N VAL A 73 -7.85 -16.75 31.25
CA VAL A 73 -8.37 -17.99 31.81
C VAL A 73 -9.24 -17.71 33.03
N ALA A 74 -10.45 -18.28 33.04
CA ALA A 74 -11.21 -18.41 34.28
C ALA A 74 -10.69 -19.58 35.12
N ARG A 75 -10.32 -20.69 34.45
CA ARG A 75 -9.77 -21.89 35.05
C ARG A 75 -8.92 -22.65 34.04
N ARG A 76 -7.68 -23.03 34.38
CA ARG A 76 -6.79 -23.79 33.48
C ARG A 76 -5.76 -24.64 34.23
N ARG A 77 -5.57 -25.88 33.76
CA ARG A 77 -4.50 -26.78 34.23
C ARG A 77 -3.14 -26.31 33.71
N LEU A 78 -2.16 -26.21 34.60
CA LEU A 78 -0.80 -25.77 34.28
C LEU A 78 0.11 -26.96 33.95
N ALA A 79 0.95 -26.77 32.93
CA ALA A 79 2.04 -27.65 32.53
C ALA A 79 3.39 -26.99 32.85
N HIS A 80 4.44 -27.80 33.06
CA HIS A 80 5.80 -27.29 33.25
C HIS A 80 6.19 -26.34 32.11
N GLY A 81 6.67 -25.15 32.45
CA GLY A 81 7.04 -24.09 31.51
C GLY A 81 5.91 -23.13 31.17
N ASP A 82 4.69 -23.30 31.70
CA ASP A 82 3.60 -22.35 31.47
C ASP A 82 3.89 -20.98 32.10
N PHE A 83 3.65 -19.92 31.34
CA PHE A 83 3.79 -18.53 31.78
C PHE A 83 2.44 -17.98 32.26
N LEU A 84 2.36 -17.63 33.53
CA LEU A 84 1.21 -17.04 34.19
C LEU A 84 1.41 -15.52 34.31
N GLN A 85 0.45 -14.73 33.82
CA GLN A 85 0.45 -13.28 33.93
C GLN A 85 -0.75 -12.78 34.72
N VAL A 86 -0.48 -11.85 35.64
CA VAL A 86 -1.43 -11.21 36.54
C VAL A 86 -1.12 -9.71 36.56
N GLY A 87 -1.96 -8.90 35.90
CA GLY A 87 -1.63 -7.50 35.63
C GLY A 87 -0.38 -7.38 34.76
N SER A 88 0.63 -6.63 35.22
CA SER A 88 1.95 -6.51 34.57
C SER A 88 2.98 -7.56 35.06
N VAL A 89 2.62 -8.39 36.03
CA VAL A 89 3.52 -9.40 36.60
C VAL A 89 3.44 -10.72 35.86
N GLY A 90 4.58 -11.22 35.40
CA GLY A 90 4.76 -12.53 34.78
C GLY A 90 5.45 -13.52 35.71
N MET A 91 5.00 -14.77 35.67
CA MET A 91 5.49 -15.88 36.49
C MET A 91 5.63 -17.14 35.64
N LEU A 92 6.72 -17.88 35.78
CA LEU A 92 6.90 -19.18 35.15
C LEU A 92 6.55 -20.31 36.13
N PHE A 93 5.69 -21.23 35.70
CA PHE A 93 5.35 -22.43 36.47
C PHE A 93 6.30 -23.58 36.13
N LEU A 94 6.94 -24.14 37.15
CA LEU A 94 7.84 -25.28 37.02
C LEU A 94 7.30 -26.45 37.85
N ALA A 95 7.01 -27.57 37.20
CA ALA A 95 6.67 -28.83 37.86
C ALA A 95 7.85 -29.81 37.85
N ASP A 96 7.92 -30.70 38.84
CA ASP A 96 8.90 -31.80 38.89
C ASP A 96 8.85 -32.62 37.58
N ALA A 97 9.90 -32.51 36.77
CA ALA A 97 10.23 -33.46 35.72
C ALA A 97 11.46 -34.26 36.17
N PRO A 98 11.56 -35.58 35.89
CA PRO A 98 12.78 -36.32 36.14
C PRO A 98 13.95 -35.67 35.39
N GLU A 99 15.11 -35.55 36.05
CA GLU A 99 16.30 -34.78 35.65
C GLU A 99 16.95 -35.16 34.29
N GLU A 100 16.34 -36.03 33.48
CA GLU A 100 16.90 -36.49 32.21
C GLU A 100 16.56 -35.62 30.99
N ASN A 101 15.73 -34.57 31.13
CA ASN A 101 15.37 -33.67 30.01
C ASN A 101 15.65 -32.18 30.26
N LEU A 102 16.54 -31.84 31.21
CA LEU A 102 17.09 -30.49 31.27
C LEU A 102 18.23 -30.38 30.24
N PRO A 103 18.18 -29.45 29.26
CA PRO A 103 19.39 -29.06 28.55
C PRO A 103 20.37 -28.49 29.59
N ARG A 104 21.34 -29.30 29.98
CA ARG A 104 22.45 -28.87 30.83
C ARG A 104 23.22 -27.79 30.08
N GLY A 105 23.22 -26.58 30.64
CA GLY A 105 23.88 -25.41 30.05
C GLY A 105 23.09 -24.09 30.16
N ARG A 106 21.89 -24.08 30.77
CA ARG A 106 21.03 -22.89 30.84
C ARG A 106 20.94 -22.21 32.21
N GLU A 107 21.84 -22.52 33.15
CA GLU A 107 21.87 -21.82 34.44
C GLU A 107 22.63 -20.47 34.36
N ASP A 108 23.54 -20.30 33.41
CA ASP A 108 24.26 -19.03 33.19
C ASP A 108 23.57 -18.08 32.19
N SER A 109 22.44 -18.49 31.58
CA SER A 109 21.80 -17.71 30.50
C SER A 109 20.51 -16.98 30.90
N LEU A 110 20.00 -17.17 32.12
CA LEU A 110 18.78 -16.52 32.62
C LEU A 110 19.03 -15.11 33.19
N ILE A 111 20.26 -14.59 33.07
CA ILE A 111 20.68 -13.26 33.56
C ILE A 111 20.79 -12.23 32.41
N ALA A 112 20.60 -12.63 31.15
CA ALA A 112 20.71 -11.69 30.04
C ALA A 112 19.36 -11.04 29.74
N ARG A 113 19.19 -9.78 30.18
CA ARG A 113 18.22 -8.83 29.62
C ARG A 113 18.25 -8.95 28.09
N THR A 114 17.15 -9.39 27.48
CA THR A 114 17.14 -9.84 26.09
C THR A 114 17.04 -8.67 25.13
N THR A 115 18.19 -8.12 24.75
CA THR A 115 18.32 -7.46 23.45
C THR A 115 18.46 -8.57 22.42
N LEU A 116 17.34 -9.00 21.82
CA LEU A 116 17.35 -10.06 20.82
C LEU A 116 17.31 -9.44 19.43
N GLU A 117 18.44 -9.52 18.74
CA GLU A 117 18.55 -9.20 17.33
C GLU A 117 18.66 -10.52 16.54
N ARG A 118 17.72 -10.74 15.61
CA ARG A 118 17.74 -11.91 14.72
C ARG A 118 18.14 -11.46 13.32
N ARG A 119 19.26 -11.98 12.82
CA ARG A 119 19.70 -11.73 11.44
C ARG A 119 18.80 -12.46 10.43
N PRO A 120 18.81 -12.07 9.14
CA PRO A 120 17.97 -12.70 8.11
C PRO A 120 18.03 -14.24 8.07
N GLU A 121 19.23 -14.82 8.22
CA GLU A 121 19.43 -16.28 8.20
C GLU A 121 18.82 -17.01 9.41
N GLU A 122 18.68 -16.31 10.53
CA GLU A 122 18.05 -16.85 11.74
C GLU A 122 16.53 -16.75 11.65
N ILE A 123 16.02 -15.67 11.04
CA ILE A 123 14.59 -15.52 10.73
C ILE A 123 14.14 -16.62 9.75
N ASP A 124 14.89 -16.86 8.67
CA ASP A 124 14.55 -17.92 7.69
C ASP A 124 14.58 -19.31 8.34
N ARG A 125 15.54 -19.57 9.24
CA ARG A 125 15.57 -20.81 10.03
C ARG A 125 14.39 -20.94 10.98
N LEU A 126 13.96 -19.85 11.60
CA LEU A 126 12.80 -19.83 12.48
C LEU A 126 11.49 -20.09 11.73
N LEU A 127 11.35 -19.53 10.52
CA LEU A 127 10.18 -19.77 9.66
C LEU A 127 10.14 -21.18 9.07
N ARG A 128 11.29 -21.84 8.90
CA ARG A 128 11.39 -23.20 8.34
C ARG A 128 11.46 -24.30 9.39
N GLY A 129 12.03 -24.01 10.55
CA GLY A 129 12.07 -24.91 11.70
C GLY A 129 10.71 -24.90 12.37
N GLY A 130 10.08 -26.07 12.54
CA GLY A 130 8.80 -26.16 13.24
C GLY A 130 8.93 -25.59 14.65
N GLY A 131 8.49 -24.35 14.82
CA GLY A 131 8.27 -23.73 16.12
C GLY A 131 7.21 -24.48 16.90
N SER A 132 6.95 -24.03 18.14
CA SER A 132 5.85 -24.52 18.95
C SER A 132 4.56 -24.56 18.11
N ALA A 133 3.73 -25.61 18.28
CA ALA A 133 2.54 -25.81 17.47
C ALA A 133 1.67 -24.54 17.47
N ALA A 134 1.53 -23.91 16.30
CA ALA A 134 0.81 -22.64 16.15
C ALA A 134 -0.60 -22.74 16.75
N SER A 135 -0.97 -21.76 17.57
CA SER A 135 -2.28 -21.74 18.20
C SER A 135 -3.38 -21.42 17.17
N VAL A 136 -4.62 -21.86 17.41
CA VAL A 136 -5.76 -21.58 16.50
C VAL A 136 -5.94 -20.08 16.18
N PRO A 137 -5.77 -19.15 17.15
CA PRO A 137 -5.77 -17.71 16.87
C PRO A 137 -4.64 -17.25 15.92
N GLU A 138 -3.42 -17.76 16.08
CA GLU A 138 -2.29 -17.43 15.19
C GLU A 138 -2.56 -17.88 13.76
N LEU A 139 -3.10 -19.10 13.58
CA LEU A 139 -3.50 -19.60 12.26
C LEU A 139 -4.61 -18.75 11.63
N ARG A 140 -5.57 -18.26 12.42
CA ARG A 140 -6.62 -17.35 11.93
C ARG A 140 -6.05 -15.98 11.54
N LEU A 141 -5.06 -15.48 12.27
CA LEU A 141 -4.37 -14.23 11.93
C LEU A 141 -3.64 -14.38 10.59
N LEU A 142 -2.88 -15.46 10.42
CA LEU A 142 -2.18 -15.74 9.16
C LEU A 142 -3.15 -15.91 7.98
N LEU A 143 -4.30 -16.56 8.19
CA LEU A 143 -5.34 -16.69 7.17
C LEU A 143 -5.99 -15.32 6.84
N SER A 144 -6.19 -14.47 7.84
CA SER A 144 -6.75 -13.12 7.65
C SER A 144 -5.77 -12.21 6.89
N ILE A 145 -4.47 -12.35 7.16
CA ILE A 145 -3.41 -11.69 6.39
C ILE A 145 -3.44 -12.18 4.95
N ALA A 146 -3.48 -13.50 4.72
CA ALA A 146 -3.54 -14.08 3.39
C ALA A 146 -4.77 -13.61 2.59
N ALA A 147 -5.95 -13.53 3.23
CA ALA A 147 -7.17 -13.01 2.60
C ALA A 147 -7.08 -11.50 2.29
N ALA A 148 -6.40 -10.72 3.14
CA ALA A 148 -6.16 -9.31 2.87
C ALA A 148 -5.26 -9.09 1.64
N LEU A 149 -4.38 -10.06 1.32
CA LEU A 149 -3.57 -10.02 0.10
C LEU A 149 -4.41 -10.09 -1.18
N GLU A 150 -5.55 -10.78 -1.16
CA GLU A 150 -6.41 -10.93 -2.34
C GLU A 150 -7.20 -9.66 -2.66
N MET A 151 -7.49 -8.83 -1.65
CA MET A 151 -8.38 -7.67 -1.79
C MET A 151 -7.66 -6.36 -2.15
N HIS A 152 -6.35 -6.27 -1.91
CA HIS A 152 -5.60 -5.02 -2.08
C HIS A 152 -4.53 -5.14 -3.17
N GLY A 153 -4.65 -4.30 -4.21
CA GLY A 153 -3.71 -4.27 -5.34
C GLY A 153 -2.56 -3.25 -5.20
N GLU A 154 -2.45 -2.57 -4.07
CA GLU A 154 -1.49 -1.49 -3.83
C GLU A 154 -0.72 -1.70 -2.51
N ALA A 155 0.53 -1.25 -2.47
CA ALA A 155 1.46 -1.55 -1.37
C ALA A 155 1.07 -0.89 -0.05
N ALA A 156 0.64 0.39 -0.06
CA ALA A 156 0.33 1.14 1.16
C ALA A 156 -0.93 0.62 1.89
N PRO A 157 -2.08 0.37 1.22
CA PRO A 157 -3.25 -0.23 1.87
C PRO A 157 -2.98 -1.62 2.45
N LEU A 158 -2.14 -2.42 1.78
CA LEU A 158 -1.75 -3.72 2.29
C LEU A 158 -0.93 -3.62 3.58
N ALA A 159 0.07 -2.74 3.61
CA ALA A 159 0.89 -2.50 4.79
C ALA A 159 0.07 -1.95 5.97
N GLN A 160 -0.91 -1.08 5.70
CA GLN A 160 -1.87 -0.61 6.70
C GLN A 160 -2.69 -1.77 7.28
N ARG A 161 -3.26 -2.61 6.42
CA ARG A 161 -4.12 -3.71 6.87
C ARG A 161 -3.34 -4.73 7.71
N LEU A 162 -2.11 -5.02 7.33
CA LEU A 162 -1.21 -5.86 8.11
C LEU A 162 -0.90 -5.26 9.48
N LEU A 163 -0.62 -3.95 9.54
CA LEU A 163 -0.38 -3.25 10.79
C LEU A 163 -1.57 -3.39 11.73
N GLU A 164 -2.79 -3.14 11.26
CA GLU A 164 -4.01 -3.27 12.06
C GLU A 164 -4.17 -4.69 12.64
N LEU A 165 -4.01 -5.71 11.79
CA LEU A 165 -4.16 -7.10 12.21
C LEU A 165 -3.12 -7.54 13.26
N LEU A 166 -1.87 -7.10 13.09
CA LEU A 166 -0.81 -7.40 14.07
C LEU A 166 -0.95 -6.57 15.34
N PHE A 167 -1.40 -5.32 15.22
CA PHE A 167 -1.64 -4.45 16.38
C PHE A 167 -2.68 -5.04 17.32
N ASP A 168 -3.75 -5.65 16.80
CA ASP A 168 -4.76 -6.33 17.59
C ASP A 168 -4.25 -7.63 18.27
N ALA A 169 -3.18 -8.23 17.73
CA ALA A 169 -2.62 -9.49 18.20
C ALA A 169 -1.41 -9.32 19.13
N LEU A 170 -0.81 -8.13 19.17
CA LEU A 170 0.38 -7.81 19.94
C LEU A 170 0.02 -6.90 21.11
N PRO A 171 0.75 -6.97 22.25
CA PRO A 171 0.58 -6.03 23.37
C PRO A 171 1.25 -4.68 23.08
N ALA A 172 0.98 -4.13 21.89
CA ALA A 172 1.49 -2.85 21.43
C ALA A 172 0.50 -1.73 21.79
N GLU A 173 1.03 -0.58 22.21
CA GLU A 173 0.21 0.62 22.43
C GLU A 173 0.23 1.54 21.22
N ARG A 174 1.33 1.49 20.45
CA ARG A 174 1.49 2.23 19.21
C ARG A 174 2.24 1.39 18.18
N GLY A 175 1.90 1.58 16.91
CA GLY A 175 2.54 0.88 15.80
C GLY A 175 2.60 1.72 14.54
N ALA A 176 3.54 1.39 13.66
CA ALA A 176 3.72 2.04 12.37
C ALA A 176 4.17 1.03 11.31
N ALA A 177 3.70 1.25 10.08
CA ALA A 177 4.20 0.55 8.90
C ALA A 177 4.92 1.57 8.01
N LEU A 178 6.14 1.23 7.62
CA LEU A 178 6.97 2.07 6.77
C LEU A 178 7.29 1.31 5.48
N LEU A 179 7.18 1.98 4.34
CA LEU A 179 7.52 1.41 3.03
C LEU A 179 8.71 2.13 2.43
N THR A 180 9.64 1.35 1.87
CA THR A 180 10.79 1.87 1.11
C THR A 180 10.31 2.41 -0.24
N SER A 181 10.88 3.53 -0.70
CA SER A 181 10.65 3.97 -2.08
C SER A 181 11.63 3.25 -3.01
N PRO A 182 11.25 2.93 -4.26
CA PRO A 182 12.22 2.49 -5.27
C PRO A 182 13.31 3.53 -5.58
N ALA A 183 13.05 4.81 -5.29
CA ALA A 183 13.90 5.95 -5.64
C ALA A 183 14.66 6.57 -4.45
N GLY A 184 14.50 6.02 -3.23
CA GLY A 184 15.10 6.56 -2.02
C GLY A 184 15.35 5.48 -0.96
N THR A 185 16.35 5.68 -0.12
CA THR A 185 16.73 4.73 0.94
C THR A 185 15.86 4.89 2.19
N ASP A 186 15.32 6.08 2.44
CA ASP A 186 14.57 6.36 3.66
C ASP A 186 13.13 5.86 3.53
N PRO A 187 12.69 4.93 4.40
CA PRO A 187 11.33 4.42 4.36
C PRO A 187 10.34 5.48 4.88
N VAL A 188 9.17 5.54 4.24
CA VAL A 188 8.12 6.51 4.57
C VAL A 188 7.03 5.82 5.38
N ILE A 189 6.59 6.44 6.47
CA ILE A 189 5.45 5.95 7.25
C ILE A 189 4.19 6.06 6.39
N VAL A 190 3.58 4.91 6.09
CA VAL A 190 2.35 4.82 5.30
C VAL A 190 1.12 4.56 6.16
N ALA A 191 1.30 4.03 7.37
CA ALA A 191 0.22 3.76 8.31
C ALA A 191 0.69 3.86 9.77
N ARG A 192 -0.26 4.17 10.66
CA ARG A 192 -0.08 4.18 12.12
C ARG A 192 -1.29 3.54 12.79
N SER A 193 -1.06 2.93 13.95
CA SER A 193 -2.10 2.42 14.85
C SER A 193 -1.77 2.84 16.30
N GLY A 194 -2.80 3.05 17.12
CA GLY A 194 -2.67 3.52 18.50
C GLY A 194 -2.72 5.05 18.69
N GLU A 195 -2.78 5.49 19.94
CA GLU A 195 -2.80 6.91 20.31
C GLU A 195 -1.38 7.46 20.52
N GLY A 196 -1.00 8.49 19.76
CA GLY A 196 0.28 9.19 19.89
C GLY A 196 1.04 9.33 18.57
N LYS A 197 2.20 10.00 18.63
CA LYS A 197 3.14 10.07 17.51
C LYS A 197 4.13 8.91 17.59
N THR A 198 3.92 7.88 16.77
CA THR A 198 4.92 6.85 16.52
C THR A 198 5.92 7.35 15.48
N GLU A 199 7.18 7.54 15.91
CA GLU A 199 8.31 7.93 15.05
C GLU A 199 9.52 7.02 15.36
N PRO A 200 9.74 5.96 14.56
CA PRO A 200 10.89 5.07 14.75
C PRO A 200 12.22 5.82 14.66
N SER A 201 13.15 5.51 15.55
CA SER A 201 14.48 6.14 15.52
C SER A 201 15.26 5.73 14.28
N ARG A 202 16.18 6.60 13.83
CA ARG A 202 17.04 6.30 12.68
C ARG A 202 17.85 5.03 12.86
N THR A 203 18.30 4.74 14.09
CA THR A 203 19.04 3.50 14.40
C THR A 203 18.19 2.25 14.17
N VAL A 204 16.92 2.26 14.60
CA VAL A 204 15.99 1.14 14.36
C VAL A 204 15.73 0.98 12.87
N ILE A 205 15.46 2.08 12.18
CA ILE A 205 15.25 2.06 10.73
C ILE A 205 16.47 1.46 10.03
N THR A 206 17.67 1.98 10.27
CA THR A 206 18.91 1.51 9.64
C THR A 206 19.17 0.03 9.89
N ARG A 207 19.06 -0.47 11.12
CA ARG A 207 19.28 -1.90 11.41
C ARG A 207 18.27 -2.80 10.70
N VAL A 208 17.00 -2.43 10.71
CA VAL A 208 15.98 -3.24 10.04
C VAL A 208 16.10 -3.14 8.52
N THR A 209 16.46 -1.97 7.98
CA THR A 209 16.48 -1.75 6.54
C THR A 209 17.77 -2.15 5.83
N GLU A 210 18.91 -1.90 6.43
CA GLU A 210 20.22 -2.18 5.84
C GLU A 210 20.71 -3.58 6.20
N GLU A 211 20.52 -4.00 7.46
CA GLU A 211 20.99 -5.30 7.96
C GLU A 211 19.92 -6.40 7.81
N GLY A 212 18.65 -6.01 7.62
CA GLY A 212 17.53 -6.95 7.49
C GLY A 212 17.22 -7.69 8.80
N SER A 213 17.65 -7.16 9.93
CA SER A 213 17.47 -7.78 11.24
C SER A 213 16.06 -7.52 11.79
N ALA A 214 15.49 -8.52 12.47
CA ALA A 214 14.34 -8.29 13.34
C ALA A 214 14.83 -7.98 14.76
N LEU A 215 14.21 -6.98 15.40
CA LEU A 215 14.63 -6.42 16.68
C LEU A 215 13.53 -6.62 17.72
N LEU A 216 13.91 -7.21 18.85
CA LEU A 216 13.11 -7.29 20.07
C LEU A 216 13.93 -6.67 21.20
N TRP A 217 13.46 -5.54 21.73
CA TRP A 217 14.09 -4.85 22.86
C TRP A 217 13.13 -4.71 24.03
N ASP A 218 13.57 -5.19 25.19
CA ASP A 218 12.78 -5.19 26.43
C ASP A 218 12.94 -3.90 27.24
N GLU A 219 14.10 -3.24 27.15
CA GLU A 219 14.42 -1.97 27.81
C GLU A 219 15.33 -1.07 26.95
N VAL A 220 14.73 -0.13 26.20
CA VAL A 220 15.43 0.74 25.22
C VAL A 220 16.52 1.63 25.85
N ALA A 221 16.38 1.99 27.12
CA ALA A 221 17.26 2.95 27.80
C ALA A 221 18.66 2.42 28.16
N GLN A 222 18.89 1.11 28.08
CA GLN A 222 20.14 0.48 28.54
C GLN A 222 21.01 -0.14 27.43
N ASP A 223 20.57 -0.09 26.16
CA ASP A 223 21.37 -0.60 25.03
C ASP A 223 22.47 0.41 24.64
N PRO A 224 23.77 0.05 24.73
CA PRO A 224 24.88 0.90 24.31
C PRO A 224 24.79 1.35 22.84
N ALA A 225 24.11 0.59 21.97
CA ALA A 225 23.92 0.92 20.57
C ALA A 225 22.93 2.08 20.34
N LEU A 226 22.08 2.39 21.32
CA LEU A 226 21.09 3.46 21.29
C LEU A 226 21.40 4.58 22.27
N ALA A 227 22.28 4.35 23.25
CA ALA A 227 22.71 5.34 24.24
C ALA A 227 23.30 6.62 23.61
N GLY A 228 23.77 6.55 22.35
CA GLY A 228 24.26 7.69 21.56
C GLY A 228 23.23 8.38 20.67
N ALA A 229 22.00 7.86 20.53
CA ALA A 229 20.96 8.47 19.71
C ALA A 229 20.26 9.59 20.49
N GLU A 230 20.66 10.85 20.26
CA GLU A 230 20.04 12.04 20.85
C GLU A 230 18.52 12.08 20.66
N SER A 231 17.99 11.40 19.65
CA SER A 231 16.56 11.30 19.30
C SER A 231 15.69 10.50 20.29
N LEU A 232 16.28 9.74 21.21
CA LEU A 232 15.55 8.96 22.23
C LEU A 232 15.48 9.66 23.59
N ARG A 233 16.17 10.81 23.75
CA ARG A 233 16.11 11.63 24.97
C ARG A 233 14.80 12.40 25.02
N GLY A 234 13.72 11.73 25.42
CA GLY A 234 12.40 12.34 25.60
C GLY A 234 11.21 11.44 25.27
N VAL A 235 11.45 10.23 24.75
CA VAL A 235 10.39 9.28 24.39
C VAL A 235 10.29 8.21 25.48
N SER A 236 9.08 7.96 26.00
CA SER A 236 8.79 7.01 27.09
C SER A 236 8.78 5.53 26.68
N VAL A 237 9.29 5.19 25.49
CA VAL A 237 9.21 3.83 24.96
C VAL A 237 10.09 2.90 25.78
N ARG A 238 9.47 1.88 26.38
CA ARG A 238 10.17 0.91 27.24
C ARG A 238 10.49 -0.37 26.50
N SER A 239 9.57 -0.86 25.68
CA SER A 239 9.77 -2.06 24.85
C SER A 239 9.43 -1.79 23.38
N LEU A 240 10.17 -2.45 22.49
CA LEU A 240 10.12 -2.29 21.04
C LEU A 240 10.11 -3.66 20.36
N LEU A 241 9.32 -3.76 19.29
CA LEU A 241 9.42 -4.81 18.29
C LEU A 241 9.48 -4.19 16.89
N ALA A 242 10.50 -4.52 16.10
CA ALA A 242 10.62 -4.03 14.72
C ALA A 242 11.05 -5.16 13.77
N LEU A 243 10.38 -5.28 12.63
CA LEU A 243 10.58 -6.38 11.69
C LEU A 243 10.66 -5.93 10.24
N PRO A 244 11.55 -6.53 9.43
CA PRO A 244 11.62 -6.25 8.01
C PRO A 244 10.49 -6.95 7.25
N MET A 245 9.90 -6.25 6.27
CA MET A 245 9.00 -6.83 5.27
C MET A 245 9.79 -7.13 3.99
N SER A 246 10.50 -8.26 3.99
CA SER A 246 11.41 -8.65 2.91
C SER A 246 10.72 -9.52 1.85
N GLY A 247 10.88 -9.15 0.58
CA GLY A 247 10.46 -9.95 -0.57
C GLY A 247 11.60 -10.85 -1.06
N ARG A 248 11.47 -11.42 -2.26
CA ARG A 248 12.47 -12.38 -2.78
C ARG A 248 13.83 -11.77 -3.11
N ARG A 249 13.86 -10.46 -3.44
CA ARG A 249 15.06 -9.78 -3.95
C ARG A 249 15.30 -8.40 -3.34
N GLN A 250 14.39 -7.90 -2.52
CA GLN A 250 14.46 -6.56 -1.98
C GLN A 250 13.64 -6.42 -0.70
N LEU A 251 14.02 -5.46 0.14
CA LEU A 251 13.24 -5.04 1.28
C LEU A 251 12.14 -4.08 0.85
N HIS A 252 10.89 -4.37 1.21
CA HIS A 252 9.74 -3.51 0.88
C HIS A 252 9.44 -2.48 1.96
N GLY A 253 9.88 -2.70 3.19
CA GLY A 253 9.56 -1.84 4.31
C GLY A 253 9.87 -2.48 5.64
N LEU A 254 9.34 -1.90 6.71
CA LEU A 254 9.39 -2.45 8.05
C LEU A 254 8.10 -2.21 8.83
N LEU A 255 7.83 -3.10 9.76
CA LEU A 255 6.82 -2.95 10.79
C LEU A 255 7.50 -2.55 12.09
N TYR A 256 6.86 -1.66 12.84
CA TYR A 256 7.36 -1.12 14.09
C TYR A 256 6.23 -1.10 15.12
N PHE A 257 6.51 -1.58 16.32
CA PHE A 257 5.59 -1.59 17.46
C PHE A 257 6.32 -1.15 18.72
N GLU A 258 5.66 -0.34 19.52
CA GLU A 258 6.18 0.13 20.80
C GLU A 258 5.15 -0.05 21.93
N SER A 259 5.68 -0.20 23.14
CA SER A 259 4.89 -0.28 24.37
C SER A 259 5.60 0.51 25.47
N ASP A 260 4.81 1.24 26.28
CA ASP A 260 5.31 1.86 27.51
C ASP A 260 5.50 0.81 28.64
N THR A 261 5.20 -0.48 28.39
CA THR A 261 5.44 -1.62 29.30
C THR A 261 6.78 -2.32 28.99
N VAL A 262 7.61 -2.52 30.03
CA VAL A 262 8.89 -3.27 29.93
C VAL A 262 8.61 -4.73 29.62
N GLY A 263 9.32 -5.31 28.65
CA GLY A 263 9.14 -6.72 28.26
C GLY A 263 7.74 -7.05 27.74
N ALA A 264 7.02 -6.08 27.17
CA ALA A 264 5.70 -6.31 26.58
C ALA A 264 5.77 -7.35 25.45
N PHE A 265 6.82 -7.29 24.64
CA PHE A 265 7.04 -8.22 23.55
C PHE A 265 7.86 -9.43 24.03
N THR A 266 7.56 -10.61 23.49
CA THR A 266 8.22 -11.86 23.86
C THR A 266 8.73 -12.56 22.60
N GLU A 267 9.55 -13.59 22.75
CA GLU A 267 10.03 -14.37 21.59
C GLU A 267 8.85 -14.94 20.75
N PRO A 268 7.77 -15.52 21.32
CA PRO A 268 6.58 -15.89 20.54
C PRO A 268 5.94 -14.73 19.76
N HIS A 269 5.91 -13.51 20.33
CA HIS A 269 5.42 -12.33 19.61
C HIS A 269 6.30 -12.00 18.40
N LEU A 270 7.62 -12.12 18.56
CA LEU A 270 8.59 -11.97 17.47
C LEU A 270 8.36 -13.04 16.39
N GLU A 271 8.15 -14.31 16.75
CA GLU A 271 7.89 -15.39 15.80
C GLU A 271 6.62 -15.14 14.96
N LEU A 272 5.51 -14.81 15.63
CA LEU A 272 4.24 -14.49 14.97
C LEU A 272 4.38 -13.30 14.02
N ALA A 273 4.97 -12.21 14.50
CA ALA A 273 5.14 -11.00 13.72
C ALA A 273 6.12 -11.23 12.56
N ALA A 274 7.16 -12.06 12.73
CA ALA A 274 8.11 -12.41 11.67
C ALA A 274 7.44 -13.24 10.56
N ALA A 275 6.58 -14.19 10.93
CA ALA A 275 5.80 -14.95 9.97
C ALA A 275 4.86 -14.05 9.16
N ALA A 276 4.13 -13.17 9.85
CA ALA A 276 3.27 -12.19 9.21
C ALA A 276 4.03 -11.22 8.29
N ALA A 277 5.18 -10.69 8.74
CA ALA A 277 6.02 -9.80 7.97
C ALA A 277 6.62 -10.47 6.72
N GLY A 278 6.98 -11.76 6.82
CA GLY A 278 7.46 -12.55 5.68
C GLY A 278 6.39 -12.78 4.62
N ILE A 279 5.16 -13.13 5.03
CA ILE A 279 4.01 -13.27 4.11
C ILE A 279 3.73 -11.93 3.42
N ALA A 280 3.70 -10.85 4.19
CA ALA A 280 3.47 -9.52 3.67
C ALA A 280 4.57 -9.06 2.72
N GLY A 281 5.83 -9.37 3.00
CA GLY A 281 6.96 -9.06 2.13
C GLY A 281 6.79 -9.66 0.72
N LEU A 282 6.35 -10.91 0.63
CA LEU A 282 6.05 -11.56 -0.66
C LEU A 282 4.87 -10.92 -1.40
N ALA A 283 3.85 -10.50 -0.66
CA ALA A 283 2.69 -9.84 -1.24
C ALA A 283 3.01 -8.43 -1.73
N LEU A 284 3.81 -7.68 -0.98
CA LEU A 284 4.32 -6.36 -1.37
C LEU A 284 5.22 -6.46 -2.61
N ASP A 285 6.00 -7.53 -2.77
CA ASP A 285 6.78 -7.79 -3.99
C ASP A 285 5.86 -7.90 -5.21
N THR A 286 4.75 -8.63 -5.05
CA THR A 286 3.73 -8.79 -6.10
C THR A 286 3.00 -7.47 -6.39
N ALA A 287 2.58 -6.75 -5.36
CA ALA A 287 1.88 -5.47 -5.49
C ALA A 287 2.75 -4.42 -6.20
N ARG A 288 4.03 -4.29 -5.81
CA ARG A 288 4.97 -3.37 -6.47
C ARG A 288 5.27 -3.75 -7.92
N ALA A 289 5.43 -5.05 -8.20
CA ALA A 289 5.61 -5.51 -9.58
C ALA A 289 4.41 -5.11 -10.45
N PHE A 290 3.19 -5.25 -9.92
CA PHE A 290 1.97 -4.88 -10.62
C PHE A 290 1.79 -3.37 -10.78
N GLU A 291 2.10 -2.58 -9.76
CA GLU A 291 2.14 -1.11 -9.84
C GLU A 291 3.14 -0.63 -10.91
N GLY A 292 4.34 -1.23 -10.95
CA GLY A 292 5.35 -0.95 -11.97
C GLY A 292 4.86 -1.28 -13.37
N LEU A 293 4.26 -2.46 -13.56
CA LEU A 293 3.65 -2.85 -14.84
C LEU A 293 2.52 -1.89 -15.26
N ARG A 294 1.67 -1.46 -14.33
CA ARG A 294 0.60 -0.50 -14.61
C ARG A 294 1.14 0.89 -14.93
N ALA A 295 2.19 1.34 -14.25
CA ALA A 295 2.84 2.62 -14.53
C ALA A 295 3.50 2.60 -15.90
N GLU A 296 4.17 1.51 -16.25
CA GLU A 296 4.78 1.33 -17.56
C GLU A 296 3.73 1.20 -18.66
N ASN A 297 2.66 0.44 -18.44
CA ASN A 297 1.55 0.37 -19.38
C ASN A 297 0.88 1.73 -19.58
N ARG A 298 0.73 2.54 -18.52
CA ARG A 298 0.27 3.93 -18.62
C ARG A 298 1.24 4.82 -19.40
N ARG A 299 2.55 4.68 -19.20
CA ARG A 299 3.58 5.42 -19.97
C ARG A 299 3.57 5.03 -21.44
N LEU A 300 3.50 3.73 -21.74
CA LEU A 300 3.41 3.21 -23.10
C LEU A 300 2.08 3.61 -23.76
N SER A 301 0.98 3.60 -23.01
CA SER A 301 -0.31 4.09 -23.47
C SER A 301 -0.25 5.59 -23.75
N ALA A 302 0.33 6.39 -22.85
CA ALA A 302 0.52 7.83 -23.05
C ALA A 302 1.45 8.14 -24.26
N ALA A 303 2.50 7.34 -24.47
CA ALA A 303 3.39 7.45 -25.62
C ALA A 303 2.71 7.01 -26.94
N GLY A 304 1.79 6.04 -26.89
CA GLY A 304 0.93 5.66 -28.01
C GLY A 304 -0.21 6.67 -28.26
N GLU A 305 -0.63 7.41 -27.24
CA GLU A 305 -1.73 8.36 -27.28
C GLU A 305 -1.36 9.72 -27.89
N GLU A 306 -0.08 10.09 -28.01
CA GLU A 306 0.30 11.38 -28.66
C GLU A 306 -0.30 11.49 -30.08
N HIS A 307 -0.39 10.36 -30.81
CA HIS A 307 -0.88 10.34 -32.19
C HIS A 307 -1.94 9.27 -32.48
N GLY A 308 -2.18 8.31 -31.56
CA GLY A 308 -3.08 7.16 -31.79
C GLY A 308 -2.59 6.19 -32.88
N LEU A 309 -1.42 6.46 -33.46
CA LEU A 309 -0.76 5.65 -34.48
C LEU A 309 0.23 4.71 -33.80
N VAL A 310 -0.02 3.40 -33.86
CA VAL A 310 0.85 2.37 -33.26
C VAL A 310 1.60 1.62 -34.35
N GLY A 311 2.92 1.56 -34.24
CA GLY A 311 3.78 0.76 -35.12
C GLY A 311 5.25 1.16 -35.05
N GLN A 312 6.13 0.28 -35.55
CA GLN A 312 7.60 0.47 -35.53
C GLN A 312 8.21 0.35 -36.94
N SER A 313 7.39 0.50 -38.00
CA SER A 313 7.89 0.38 -39.36
C SER A 313 8.68 1.64 -39.75
N PRO A 314 9.76 1.52 -40.54
CA PRO A 314 10.50 2.70 -41.01
C PRO A 314 9.63 3.70 -41.80
N ALA A 315 8.55 3.22 -42.43
CA ALA A 315 7.59 4.09 -43.12
C ALA A 315 6.77 4.94 -42.14
N LEU A 316 6.33 4.36 -41.03
CA LEU A 316 5.59 5.07 -39.99
C LEU A 316 6.50 6.08 -39.25
N GLU A 317 7.75 5.71 -38.96
CA GLU A 317 8.72 6.63 -38.34
C GLU A 317 8.95 7.88 -39.22
N ARG A 318 9.10 7.68 -40.54
CA ARG A 318 9.20 8.80 -41.49
C ARG A 318 7.94 9.67 -41.49
N LEU A 319 6.76 9.06 -41.43
CA LEU A 319 5.49 9.79 -41.36
C LEU A 319 5.40 10.63 -40.07
N LEU A 320 5.70 10.04 -38.91
CA LEU A 320 5.67 10.74 -37.62
C LEU A 320 6.70 11.88 -37.57
N SER A 321 7.90 11.67 -38.10
CA SER A 321 8.92 12.72 -38.23
C SER A 321 8.47 13.86 -39.16
N PHE A 322 7.73 13.54 -40.23
CA PHE A 322 7.16 14.55 -41.10
C PHE A 322 6.04 15.33 -40.40
N ILE A 323 5.14 14.64 -39.69
CA ILE A 323 4.07 15.25 -38.91
C ILE A 323 4.64 16.21 -37.87
N SER A 324 5.66 15.81 -37.08
CA SER A 324 6.23 16.67 -36.04
C SER A 324 6.86 17.95 -36.59
N ARG A 325 7.41 17.91 -37.81
CA ARG A 325 7.97 19.09 -38.50
C ARG A 325 6.90 20.02 -39.07
N VAL A 326 5.77 19.48 -39.53
CA VAL A 326 4.70 20.24 -40.19
C VAL A 326 3.64 20.71 -39.21
N ALA A 327 3.44 20.03 -38.08
CA ALA A 327 2.44 20.35 -37.09
C ALA A 327 2.55 21.80 -36.54
N PRO A 328 3.74 22.37 -36.27
CA PRO A 328 3.87 23.75 -35.79
C PRO A 328 3.50 24.83 -36.82
N VAL A 329 3.39 24.49 -38.11
CA VAL A 329 3.18 25.46 -39.21
C VAL A 329 1.68 25.58 -39.54
N ALA A 330 1.20 26.79 -39.81
CA ALA A 330 -0.22 27.06 -40.12
C ALA A 330 -0.68 26.60 -41.53
N SER A 331 0.21 26.02 -42.33
CA SER A 331 -0.08 25.59 -43.70
C SER A 331 -1.12 24.48 -43.77
N THR A 332 -1.87 24.47 -44.87
CA THR A 332 -2.80 23.38 -45.23
C THR A 332 -2.03 22.10 -45.51
N VAL A 333 -2.50 20.97 -44.98
CA VAL A 333 -1.87 19.65 -45.17
C VAL A 333 -2.83 18.72 -45.91
N LEU A 334 -2.31 18.00 -46.91
CA LEU A 334 -3.03 16.95 -47.64
C LEU A 334 -2.49 15.57 -47.22
N LEU A 335 -3.36 14.70 -46.72
CA LEU A 335 -3.08 13.33 -46.35
C LEU A 335 -3.54 12.39 -47.48
N ARG A 336 -2.62 11.57 -47.98
CA ARG A 336 -2.91 10.57 -49.03
C ARG A 336 -2.70 9.17 -48.49
N GLY A 337 -3.56 8.25 -48.90
CA GLY A 337 -3.45 6.84 -48.54
C GLY A 337 -4.78 6.13 -48.73
N GLU A 338 -4.75 4.80 -48.76
CA GLU A 338 -5.95 3.98 -48.94
C GLU A 338 -6.97 4.18 -47.80
N SER A 339 -8.23 3.81 -48.04
CA SER A 339 -9.26 3.87 -47.00
C SER A 339 -8.89 2.92 -45.84
N GLY A 340 -9.15 3.34 -44.60
CA GLY A 340 -8.82 2.56 -43.40
C GLY A 340 -7.35 2.61 -42.92
N THR A 341 -6.46 3.34 -43.61
CA THR A 341 -5.03 3.46 -43.22
C THR A 341 -4.75 4.41 -42.05
N GLY A 342 -5.79 4.92 -41.37
CA GLY A 342 -5.64 5.81 -40.22
C GLY A 342 -5.34 7.27 -40.57
N LYS A 343 -5.79 7.78 -41.73
CA LYS A 343 -5.63 9.20 -42.12
C LYS A 343 -6.21 10.18 -41.09
N GLU A 344 -7.33 9.84 -40.44
CA GLU A 344 -7.88 10.66 -39.36
C GLU A 344 -6.94 10.75 -38.15
N LEU A 345 -6.26 9.65 -37.81
CA LEU A 345 -5.28 9.63 -36.72
C LEU A 345 -4.08 10.55 -37.05
N ALA A 346 -3.61 10.52 -38.29
CA ALA A 346 -2.58 11.44 -38.77
C ALA A 346 -3.06 12.92 -38.76
N ALA A 347 -4.32 13.19 -39.06
CA ALA A 347 -4.88 14.54 -38.96
C ALA A 347 -4.97 15.04 -37.50
N ARG A 348 -5.35 14.17 -36.57
CA ARG A 348 -5.39 14.47 -35.13
C ARG A 348 -3.98 14.71 -34.59
N ALA A 349 -3.02 13.92 -35.02
CA ALA A 349 -1.60 14.10 -34.72
C ALA A 349 -1.09 15.49 -35.14
N LEU A 350 -1.39 15.91 -36.37
CA LEU A 350 -1.04 17.24 -36.88
C LEU A 350 -1.69 18.39 -36.08
N HIS A 351 -2.94 18.22 -35.63
CA HIS A 351 -3.63 19.22 -34.82
C HIS A 351 -3.01 19.35 -33.42
N ARG A 352 -2.76 18.23 -32.73
CA ARG A 352 -2.16 18.22 -31.39
C ARG A 352 -0.73 18.77 -31.36
N GLY A 353 0.06 18.52 -32.39
CA GLY A 353 1.42 19.08 -32.50
C GLY A 353 1.46 20.54 -32.97
N SER A 354 0.31 21.22 -33.06
CA SER A 354 0.21 22.59 -33.60
C SER A 354 -0.03 23.62 -32.50
N PRO A 355 0.18 24.92 -32.78
CA PRO A 355 -0.17 26.00 -31.85
C PRO A 355 -1.68 26.10 -31.55
N ARG A 356 -2.51 25.29 -32.23
CA ARG A 356 -3.97 25.24 -32.08
C ARG A 356 -4.45 23.99 -31.34
N ALA A 357 -3.57 23.27 -30.65
CA ALA A 357 -3.88 22.03 -29.95
C ALA A 357 -5.00 22.17 -28.91
N ASP A 358 -5.11 23.35 -28.27
CA ASP A 358 -6.16 23.67 -27.30
C ASP A 358 -7.47 24.13 -27.95
N GLY A 359 -7.45 24.37 -29.27
CA GLY A 359 -8.60 24.78 -30.05
C GLY A 359 -9.45 23.59 -30.53
N PRO A 360 -10.61 23.85 -31.15
CA PRO A 360 -11.48 22.78 -31.63
C PRO A 360 -10.84 21.99 -32.79
N PHE A 361 -10.95 20.66 -32.73
CA PHE A 361 -10.74 19.79 -33.89
C PHE A 361 -12.09 19.32 -34.44
N VAL A 362 -12.46 19.81 -35.62
CA VAL A 362 -13.73 19.49 -36.26
C VAL A 362 -13.46 18.63 -37.50
N ALA A 363 -13.98 17.40 -37.50
CA ALA A 363 -13.87 16.49 -38.63
C ALA A 363 -15.17 16.42 -39.43
N VAL A 364 -15.07 16.40 -40.75
CA VAL A 364 -16.19 16.25 -41.69
C VAL A 364 -15.82 15.19 -42.72
N ASN A 365 -16.63 14.15 -42.85
CA ASN A 365 -16.52 13.18 -43.92
C ASN A 365 -17.40 13.65 -45.10
N CYS A 366 -16.76 13.99 -46.22
CA CYS A 366 -17.43 14.56 -47.38
C CYS A 366 -18.19 13.52 -48.22
N ALA A 367 -17.88 12.22 -48.08
CA ALA A 367 -18.49 11.16 -48.88
C ALA A 367 -19.87 10.70 -48.37
N CYS A 368 -20.26 11.09 -47.15
CA CYS A 368 -21.46 10.55 -46.48
C CYS A 368 -22.71 11.44 -46.63
N LEU A 369 -22.61 12.60 -47.28
CA LEU A 369 -23.67 13.61 -47.32
C LEU A 369 -24.08 13.95 -48.76
N SER A 370 -25.37 14.25 -48.96
CA SER A 370 -25.82 14.89 -50.21
C SER A 370 -25.24 16.30 -50.33
N GLU A 371 -25.15 16.84 -51.55
CA GLU A 371 -24.58 18.19 -51.81
C GLU A 371 -25.20 19.27 -50.92
N THR A 372 -26.54 19.31 -50.82
CA THR A 372 -27.25 20.30 -50.00
C THR A 372 -27.01 20.14 -48.49
N LEU A 373 -26.87 18.90 -48.01
CA LEU A 373 -26.55 18.63 -46.60
C LEU A 373 -25.09 18.95 -46.29
N LEU A 374 -24.16 18.61 -47.19
CA LEU A 374 -22.74 18.92 -47.03
C LEU A 374 -22.51 20.43 -47.00
N GLU A 375 -23.16 21.18 -47.88
CA GLU A 375 -23.07 22.64 -47.90
C GLU A 375 -23.62 23.26 -46.60
N SER A 376 -24.77 22.77 -46.13
CA SER A 376 -25.40 23.19 -44.88
C SER A 376 -24.60 22.81 -43.63
N GLU A 377 -23.94 21.66 -43.62
CA GLU A 377 -23.01 21.26 -42.55
C GLU A 377 -21.76 22.14 -42.55
N LEU A 378 -21.10 22.33 -43.71
CA LEU A 378 -19.85 23.08 -43.78
C LEU A 378 -20.03 24.56 -43.46
N PHE A 379 -20.99 25.21 -44.10
CA PHE A 379 -21.16 26.67 -44.04
C PHE A 379 -22.29 27.11 -43.09
N GLY A 380 -23.17 26.22 -42.65
CA GLY A 380 -24.35 26.61 -41.88
C GLY A 380 -25.41 27.29 -42.74
N HIS A 381 -26.56 27.57 -42.13
CA HIS A 381 -27.68 28.22 -42.81
C HIS A 381 -28.47 29.14 -41.88
N GLU A 382 -29.07 30.17 -42.45
CA GLU A 382 -30.07 30.99 -41.75
C GLU A 382 -31.47 30.37 -41.83
N ARG A 383 -32.32 30.72 -40.86
CA ARG A 383 -33.73 30.30 -40.88
C ARG A 383 -34.40 30.74 -42.19
N GLY A 384 -35.02 29.80 -42.88
CA GLY A 384 -35.69 30.05 -44.17
C GLY A 384 -34.79 30.01 -45.40
N ALA A 385 -33.53 29.59 -45.29
CA ALA A 385 -32.61 29.49 -46.43
C ALA A 385 -33.03 28.45 -47.50
N PHE A 386 -33.73 27.38 -47.10
CA PHE A 386 -34.29 26.35 -47.99
C PHE A 386 -35.50 25.67 -47.33
N THR A 387 -36.22 24.83 -48.08
CA THR A 387 -37.35 24.05 -47.57
C THR A 387 -36.90 23.08 -46.48
N GLY A 388 -37.28 23.35 -45.22
CA GLY A 388 -36.84 22.58 -44.04
C GLY A 388 -35.85 23.32 -43.12
N ALA A 389 -35.39 24.52 -43.49
CA ALA A 389 -34.54 25.37 -42.64
C ALA A 389 -35.34 26.08 -41.54
N VAL A 390 -35.83 25.31 -40.56
CA VAL A 390 -36.71 25.81 -39.48
C VAL A 390 -35.97 26.69 -38.46
N ALA A 391 -34.66 26.49 -38.31
CA ALA A 391 -33.81 27.25 -37.40
C ALA A 391 -32.47 27.62 -38.07
N THR A 392 -31.77 28.61 -37.53
CA THR A 392 -30.40 28.93 -37.94
C THR A 392 -29.45 27.86 -37.41
N LYS A 393 -28.50 27.40 -38.24
CA LYS A 393 -27.50 26.39 -37.89
C LYS A 393 -26.08 26.92 -38.11
N ILE A 394 -25.24 26.71 -37.10
CA ILE A 394 -23.80 27.00 -37.15
C ILE A 394 -23.10 25.93 -37.98
N GLY A 395 -22.31 26.36 -38.96
CA GLY A 395 -21.53 25.47 -39.82
C GLY A 395 -20.25 24.94 -39.16
N LYS A 396 -19.68 23.87 -39.70
CA LYS A 396 -18.44 23.24 -39.22
C LYS A 396 -17.23 24.17 -39.35
N LEU A 397 -17.22 25.06 -40.36
CA LEU A 397 -16.20 26.10 -40.49
C LEU A 397 -16.20 27.05 -39.28
N GLU A 398 -17.39 27.51 -38.90
CA GLU A 398 -17.56 28.41 -37.75
C GLU A 398 -17.24 27.69 -36.44
N ALA A 399 -17.69 26.44 -36.29
CA ALA A 399 -17.38 25.62 -35.13
C ALA A 399 -15.87 25.31 -34.98
N ALA A 400 -15.11 25.34 -36.08
CA ALA A 400 -13.66 25.12 -36.10
C ALA A 400 -12.84 26.40 -35.88
N HIS A 401 -13.48 27.56 -35.69
CA HIS A 401 -12.80 28.84 -35.52
C HIS A 401 -11.78 28.78 -34.35
N GLY A 402 -10.56 29.25 -34.59
CA GLY A 402 -9.44 29.17 -33.65
C GLY A 402 -8.73 27.80 -33.62
N GLY A 403 -9.26 26.80 -34.33
CA GLY A 403 -8.79 25.42 -34.32
C GLY A 403 -8.45 24.88 -35.71
N THR A 404 -8.76 23.59 -35.92
CA THR A 404 -8.49 22.83 -37.15
C THR A 404 -9.79 22.24 -37.70
N LEU A 405 -10.01 22.41 -39.02
CA LEU A 405 -11.03 21.69 -39.78
C LEU A 405 -10.36 20.58 -40.59
N PHE A 406 -10.80 19.34 -40.37
CA PHE A 406 -10.39 18.18 -41.12
C PHE A 406 -11.48 17.77 -42.11
N LEU A 407 -11.15 17.74 -43.40
CA LEU A 407 -12.02 17.26 -44.48
C LEU A 407 -11.54 15.90 -44.98
N ASP A 408 -12.26 14.84 -44.64
CA ASP A 408 -11.98 13.51 -45.16
C ASP A 408 -12.70 13.27 -46.49
N GLU A 409 -12.05 12.51 -47.37
CA GLU A 409 -12.47 12.29 -48.75
C GLU A 409 -12.77 13.60 -49.52
N VAL A 410 -11.82 14.54 -49.47
CA VAL A 410 -11.95 15.86 -50.15
C VAL A 410 -12.18 15.74 -51.66
N GLY A 411 -11.78 14.62 -52.27
CA GLY A 411 -12.03 14.31 -53.68
C GLY A 411 -13.51 14.10 -54.03
N GLU A 412 -14.37 13.86 -53.04
CA GLU A 412 -15.80 13.65 -53.23
C GLU A 412 -16.62 14.96 -53.07
N ILE A 413 -15.96 16.10 -52.81
CA ILE A 413 -16.63 17.39 -52.67
C ILE A 413 -17.13 17.88 -54.05
N PRO A 414 -18.43 18.23 -54.19
CA PRO A 414 -18.98 18.80 -55.43
C PRO A 414 -18.30 20.11 -55.87
N PRO A 415 -18.15 20.38 -57.18
CA PRO A 415 -17.47 21.59 -57.69
C PRO A 415 -18.04 22.92 -57.16
N SER A 416 -19.35 22.99 -56.95
CA SER A 416 -20.05 24.15 -56.37
C SER A 416 -19.51 24.52 -54.98
N ILE A 417 -19.29 23.52 -54.13
CA ILE A 417 -18.76 23.67 -52.77
C ILE A 417 -17.26 23.95 -52.80
N GLN A 418 -16.52 23.36 -53.74
CA GLN A 418 -15.08 23.62 -53.91
C GLN A 418 -14.80 25.11 -54.16
N VAL A 419 -15.60 25.78 -55.00
CA VAL A 419 -15.47 27.23 -55.26
C VAL A 419 -15.64 28.04 -53.97
N LYS A 420 -16.59 27.67 -53.11
CA LYS A 420 -16.80 28.34 -51.82
C LYS A 420 -15.64 28.09 -50.87
N LEU A 421 -15.15 26.85 -50.76
CA LEU A 421 -13.98 26.52 -49.94
C LEU A 421 -12.71 27.27 -50.38
N LEU A 422 -12.50 27.46 -51.68
CA LEU A 422 -11.39 28.27 -52.19
C LEU A 422 -11.48 29.73 -51.71
N ARG A 423 -12.69 30.31 -51.69
CA ARG A 423 -12.90 31.65 -51.11
C ARG A 423 -12.57 31.68 -49.62
N VAL A 424 -12.95 30.65 -48.87
CA VAL A 424 -12.58 30.55 -47.43
C VAL A 424 -11.07 30.50 -47.25
N LEU A 425 -10.36 29.74 -48.08
CA LEU A 425 -8.90 29.63 -47.99
C LEU A 425 -8.19 30.94 -48.34
N GLN A 426 -8.70 31.66 -49.34
CA GLN A 426 -8.11 32.90 -49.84
C GLN A 426 -8.44 34.11 -48.95
N GLU A 427 -9.73 34.34 -48.70
CA GLU A 427 -10.24 35.55 -48.06
C GLU A 427 -10.46 35.38 -46.54
N ARG A 428 -10.38 34.16 -46.02
CA ARG A 428 -10.64 33.82 -44.61
C ARG A 428 -12.03 34.26 -44.14
N GLU A 429 -13.00 34.19 -45.04
CA GLU A 429 -14.41 34.45 -44.76
C GLU A 429 -15.32 33.53 -45.57
N PHE A 430 -16.54 33.34 -45.09
CA PHE A 430 -17.58 32.54 -45.75
C PHE A 430 -18.97 33.14 -45.50
N GLU A 431 -19.95 32.75 -46.31
CA GLU A 431 -21.36 33.13 -46.12
C GLU A 431 -22.18 31.89 -45.76
N ARG A 432 -23.02 31.99 -44.72
CA ARG A 432 -24.05 30.98 -44.45
C ARG A 432 -25.05 30.94 -45.60
N LEU A 433 -25.67 29.79 -45.82
CA LEU A 433 -26.78 29.68 -46.79
C LEU A 433 -27.90 30.66 -46.42
N GLY A 434 -28.28 31.51 -47.37
CA GLY A 434 -29.30 32.55 -47.17
C GLY A 434 -28.80 33.83 -46.47
N ALA A 435 -27.55 33.88 -46.00
CA ALA A 435 -26.95 35.09 -45.46
C ALA A 435 -26.45 36.03 -46.57
N ARG A 436 -26.42 37.33 -46.28
CA ARG A 436 -25.89 38.38 -47.18
C ARG A 436 -24.58 39.00 -46.69
N LYS A 437 -24.13 38.62 -45.49
CA LYS A 437 -22.94 39.16 -44.86
C LYS A 437 -21.92 38.03 -44.69
N PRO A 438 -20.66 38.23 -45.10
CA PRO A 438 -19.60 37.26 -44.85
C PRO A 438 -19.23 37.25 -43.36
N THR A 439 -18.80 36.08 -42.90
CA THR A 439 -18.30 35.80 -41.55
C THR A 439 -16.83 35.44 -41.64
N LYS A 440 -15.98 36.18 -40.92
CA LYS A 440 -14.54 35.88 -40.84
C LYS A 440 -14.29 34.61 -40.04
N VAL A 441 -13.36 33.79 -40.52
CA VAL A 441 -13.01 32.53 -39.88
C VAL A 441 -11.50 32.30 -39.90
N ASP A 442 -10.94 31.95 -38.75
CA ASP A 442 -9.54 31.59 -38.64
C ASP A 442 -9.39 30.10 -38.34
N VAL A 443 -9.12 29.30 -39.36
CA VAL A 443 -9.06 27.83 -39.28
C VAL A 443 -7.85 27.30 -40.02
N ARG A 444 -7.16 26.32 -39.42
CA ARG A 444 -6.20 25.49 -40.16
C ARG A 444 -6.94 24.38 -40.88
N LEU A 445 -6.70 24.22 -42.18
CA LEU A 445 -7.31 23.15 -42.96
C LEU A 445 -6.38 21.94 -43.06
N ILE A 446 -6.91 20.75 -42.78
CA ILE A 446 -6.28 19.47 -43.10
C ILE A 446 -7.25 18.71 -44.00
N THR A 447 -6.77 18.12 -45.07
CA THR A 447 -7.61 17.35 -46.01
C THR A 447 -7.05 15.95 -46.19
N ALA A 448 -7.93 14.99 -46.48
CA ALA A 448 -7.55 13.62 -46.80
C ALA A 448 -8.26 13.12 -48.07
N THR A 449 -7.59 12.23 -48.79
CA THR A 449 -8.11 11.58 -50.00
C THR A 449 -7.47 10.20 -50.18
N ASN A 450 -8.20 9.30 -50.84
CA ASN A 450 -7.66 8.02 -51.31
C ASN A 450 -6.96 8.09 -52.69
N ARG A 451 -6.99 9.25 -53.36
CA ARG A 451 -6.42 9.48 -54.71
C ARG A 451 -5.11 10.25 -54.72
#